data_AF-D0N845-F1
#
_entry.id   AF-D0N845-F1
#
_cell.length_a   1.000
_cell.length_b   1.000
_cell.length_c   1.000
_cell.angle_alpha   90.00
_cell.angle_beta   90.00
_cell.angle_gamma   90.00
#
_symmetry.space_group_name_H-M   'P 1'
#
loop_
_entity.id
_entity.type
_entity.pdbx_description
1 polymer ?
#
loop_
_entity_poly.entity_id
_entity_poly.type
_entity_poly.pdbx_seq_one_letter_code
_entity_poly.pdbx_strand_id
1 'polypeptide(L)'
;MPSSKLVVALYRSLLRSAKVLDCHEAFKAVLPREVEWRKGAKWRDFFTSSSSCVEALRIEFREARPKHELSDALDEALQLHKTISQRVHLLYRDEEGQQLLKFAEVPHPTTFDEKYDWEKRQLSEEDAKALNGALELIHSASQLLTSEDLDMTDKTRLAKAYYVESIKLFETADAHAYLGWHLYLEGDVERAVSECQRAIQVDSSFGNPFNDLGLIRVEEGKKDEALELFQKAKTAPRNDVRHYACQNLAALHLEENRVKSALHEYIETLYWMRPDEAKRGMIRNTVTDIGDVLVALQSSKTTVE
;
A
#
# COMPACT_ATOMS: atom_id res chain seq x y z
N MET A 1 10.18 13.05 14.33
CA MET A 1 11.59 12.59 14.20
C MET A 1 11.62 11.15 14.65
N PRO A 2 12.13 10.20 13.86
CA PRO A 2 12.03 8.80 14.24
C PRO A 2 12.91 8.54 15.44
N SER A 3 12.29 8.03 16.49
CA SER A 3 12.98 7.73 17.73
C SER A 3 13.97 6.58 17.51
N SER A 4 15.01 6.51 18.34
CA SER A 4 15.95 5.37 18.34
C SER A 4 15.26 4.01 18.47
N LYS A 5 14.00 3.98 18.93
CA LYS A 5 13.20 2.76 19.11
C LYS A 5 12.43 2.35 17.85
N LEU A 6 12.08 3.25 16.92
CA LEU A 6 11.58 2.86 15.57
C LEU A 6 12.66 2.17 14.76
N VAL A 7 13.89 2.70 14.82
CA VAL A 7 15.04 2.04 14.20
C VAL A 7 15.21 0.64 14.80
N VAL A 8 15.04 0.48 16.11
CA VAL A 8 15.04 -0.84 16.77
C VAL A 8 13.84 -1.71 16.34
N ALA A 9 12.64 -1.17 16.13
CA ALA A 9 11.46 -1.91 15.72
C ALA A 9 11.57 -2.41 14.26
N LEU A 10 12.03 -1.55 13.35
CA LEU A 10 12.33 -1.91 11.97
C LEU A 10 13.52 -2.86 11.91
N TYR A 11 14.54 -2.64 12.71
CA TYR A 11 15.66 -3.57 12.87
C TYR A 11 15.20 -4.93 13.40
N ARG A 12 14.27 -4.98 14.36
CA ARG A 12 13.65 -6.24 14.81
C ARG A 12 12.81 -6.88 13.72
N SER A 13 12.12 -6.10 12.89
CA SER A 13 11.39 -6.60 11.72
C SER A 13 12.35 -7.20 10.68
N LEU A 14 13.40 -6.45 10.34
CA LEU A 14 14.52 -6.87 9.50
C LEU A 14 15.19 -8.13 10.04
N LEU A 15 15.43 -8.23 11.35
CA LEU A 15 15.96 -9.42 12.00
C LEU A 15 15.00 -10.61 11.91
N ARG A 16 13.68 -10.41 11.98
CA ARG A 16 12.71 -11.50 11.75
C ARG A 16 12.76 -11.97 10.30
N SER A 17 12.76 -11.06 9.34
CA SER A 17 12.91 -11.40 7.92
C SER A 17 14.25 -12.09 7.64
N ALA A 18 15.33 -11.62 8.27
CA ALA A 18 16.67 -12.21 8.14
C ALA A 18 16.77 -13.60 8.77
N LYS A 19 16.06 -13.86 9.88
CA LYS A 19 15.95 -15.22 10.44
C LYS A 19 15.30 -16.18 9.44
N VAL A 20 14.27 -15.73 8.72
CA VAL A 20 13.65 -16.53 7.67
C VAL A 20 14.66 -16.80 6.54
N LEU A 21 15.39 -15.78 6.09
CA LEU A 21 16.42 -15.93 5.05
C LEU A 21 17.56 -16.86 5.45
N ASP A 22 18.01 -16.81 6.71
CA ASP A 22 19.03 -17.71 7.27
C ASP A 22 18.60 -19.18 7.28
N CYS A 23 17.31 -19.44 7.32
CA CYS A 23 16.77 -20.80 7.24
C CYS A 23 16.65 -21.34 5.80
N HIS A 24 16.93 -20.54 4.76
CA HIS A 24 16.71 -20.91 3.35
C HIS A 24 17.90 -20.56 2.42
N GLU A 25 18.92 -21.45 2.40
CA GLU A 25 20.18 -21.29 1.65
C GLU A 25 20.03 -21.03 0.15
N ALA A 26 19.10 -21.73 -0.52
CA ALA A 26 18.84 -21.57 -1.95
C ALA A 26 18.36 -20.14 -2.30
N PHE A 27 17.71 -19.46 -1.36
CA PHE A 27 17.21 -18.11 -1.55
C PHE A 27 18.27 -17.03 -1.28
N LYS A 28 19.15 -17.24 -0.29
CA LYS A 28 20.31 -16.36 -0.09
C LYS A 28 21.19 -16.30 -1.35
N ALA A 29 21.28 -17.40 -2.09
CA ALA A 29 22.07 -17.47 -3.31
C ALA A 29 21.62 -16.50 -4.42
N VAL A 30 20.35 -16.12 -4.47
CA VAL A 30 19.72 -15.25 -5.50
C VAL A 30 19.56 -13.78 -5.05
N LEU A 31 20.03 -13.44 -3.86
CA LEU A 31 20.06 -12.05 -3.40
C LEU A 31 21.14 -11.24 -4.14
N PRO A 32 20.90 -9.95 -4.42
CA PRO A 32 21.88 -9.11 -5.09
C PRO A 32 23.15 -9.09 -4.25
N ARG A 33 24.25 -9.40 -4.92
CA ARG A 33 25.58 -9.40 -4.28
C ARG A 33 26.09 -8.00 -4.01
N GLU A 34 25.44 -6.98 -4.58
CA GLU A 34 25.79 -5.58 -4.44
C GLU A 34 24.50 -4.78 -4.19
N VAL A 35 24.44 -4.05 -3.09
CA VAL A 35 23.36 -3.10 -2.76
C VAL A 35 24.01 -1.74 -2.51
N GLU A 36 23.48 -0.70 -3.15
CA GLU A 36 23.92 0.66 -2.91
C GLU A 36 23.32 1.17 -1.60
N TRP A 37 24.19 1.64 -0.70
CA TRP A 37 23.90 2.02 0.67
C TRP A 37 24.63 3.34 0.97
N ARG A 38 24.16 4.15 1.91
CA ARG A 38 24.84 5.40 2.36
C ARG A 38 25.41 6.26 1.22
N LYS A 39 24.57 6.96 0.45
CA LYS A 39 25.00 7.93 -0.58
C LYS A 39 26.03 7.38 -1.58
N GLY A 40 25.79 6.17 -2.11
CA GLY A 40 26.63 5.59 -3.17
C GLY A 40 27.68 4.59 -2.73
N ALA A 41 27.74 4.25 -1.44
CA ALA A 41 28.57 3.13 -0.99
C ALA A 41 27.96 1.81 -1.46
N LYS A 42 28.56 1.22 -2.50
CA LYS A 42 28.23 -0.13 -2.96
C LYS A 42 28.71 -1.14 -1.93
N TRP A 43 27.78 -1.68 -1.17
CA TRP A 43 28.07 -2.74 -0.21
C TRP A 43 27.91 -4.09 -0.90
N ARG A 44 29.01 -4.83 -0.93
CA ARG A 44 29.06 -6.20 -1.42
C ARG A 44 28.82 -7.18 -0.27
N ASP A 45 28.14 -8.29 -0.56
CA ASP A 45 28.03 -9.45 0.34
C ASP A 45 27.17 -9.29 1.61
N PHE A 46 26.04 -8.57 1.55
CA PHE A 46 25.07 -8.59 2.66
C PHE A 46 24.50 -10.00 2.92
N PHE A 47 24.45 -10.86 1.90
CA PHE A 47 23.86 -12.20 1.94
C PHE A 47 24.70 -13.19 1.13
N THR A 48 25.72 -13.80 1.73
CA THR A 48 26.39 -14.95 1.10
C THR A 48 25.75 -16.25 1.57
N SER A 49 25.90 -17.33 0.81
CA SER A 49 25.47 -18.67 1.23
C SER A 49 26.17 -19.12 2.52
N SER A 50 27.34 -18.58 2.84
CA SER A 50 28.10 -18.95 4.03
C SER A 50 27.91 -18.02 5.23
N SER A 51 27.19 -16.90 5.10
CA SER A 51 27.00 -15.92 6.17
C SER A 51 25.55 -15.87 6.66
N SER A 52 25.39 -15.55 7.95
CA SER A 52 24.09 -15.31 8.58
C SER A 52 23.66 -13.86 8.32
N CYS A 53 22.52 -13.70 7.66
CA CYS A 53 21.78 -12.46 7.45
C CYS A 53 21.50 -11.76 8.79
N VAL A 54 21.17 -12.53 9.82
CA VAL A 54 20.97 -12.02 11.20
C VAL A 54 22.26 -11.44 11.75
N GLU A 55 23.39 -12.12 11.54
CA GLU A 55 24.67 -11.67 12.07
C GLU A 55 25.22 -10.47 11.28
N ALA A 56 25.02 -10.43 9.96
CA ALA A 56 25.37 -9.28 9.12
C ALA A 56 24.59 -8.02 9.57
N LEU A 57 23.28 -8.15 9.80
CA LEU A 57 22.47 -7.09 10.39
C LEU A 57 22.98 -6.68 11.79
N ARG A 58 23.36 -7.64 12.64
CA ARG A 58 23.86 -7.33 13.99
C ARG A 58 25.18 -6.58 14.00
N ILE A 59 26.08 -6.89 13.09
CA ILE A 59 27.35 -6.19 12.94
C ILE A 59 27.09 -4.76 12.47
N GLU A 60 26.23 -4.58 11.46
CA GLU A 60 25.98 -3.27 10.85
C GLU A 60 25.24 -2.29 11.79
N PHE A 61 24.33 -2.79 12.62
CA PHE A 61 23.55 -1.97 13.55
C PHE A 61 24.16 -1.90 14.97
N ARG A 62 25.40 -2.37 15.15
CA ARG A 62 26.10 -2.36 16.46
C ARG A 62 26.64 -0.99 16.85
N GLU A 63 26.89 -0.12 15.88
CA GLU A 63 27.47 1.21 16.12
C GLU A 63 26.40 2.22 16.56
N ALA A 64 26.64 2.89 17.70
CA ALA A 64 25.77 3.94 18.21
C ALA A 64 25.83 5.17 17.29
N ARG A 65 24.66 5.71 16.91
CA ARG A 65 24.55 6.78 15.91
C ARG A 65 24.04 8.09 16.49
N PRO A 66 24.52 9.24 15.99
CA PRO A 66 23.98 10.54 16.36
C PRO A 66 22.56 10.73 15.76
N LYS A 67 21.70 11.43 16.50
CA LYS A 67 20.24 11.53 16.23
C LYS A 67 19.85 12.01 14.83
N HIS A 68 20.67 12.82 14.17
CA HIS A 68 20.36 13.37 12.84
C HIS A 68 20.50 12.33 11.72
N GLU A 69 21.33 11.29 11.91
CA GLU A 69 21.47 10.18 10.96
C GLU A 69 20.30 9.18 11.06
N LEU A 70 19.46 9.23 12.10
CA LEU A 70 18.37 8.27 12.32
C LEU A 70 17.19 8.44 11.35
N SER A 71 16.97 9.64 10.80
CA SER A 71 15.93 9.86 9.78
C SER A 71 16.36 9.27 8.43
N ASP A 72 17.62 9.49 8.05
CA ASP A 72 18.20 8.89 6.85
C ASP A 72 18.26 7.36 7.01
N ALA A 73 18.68 6.87 8.18
CA ALA A 73 18.67 5.44 8.51
C ALA A 73 17.27 4.82 8.52
N LEU A 74 16.21 5.60 8.77
CA LEU A 74 14.84 5.12 8.68
C LEU A 74 14.39 4.96 7.23
N ASP A 75 14.59 5.96 6.37
CA ASP A 75 14.24 5.84 4.96
C ASP A 75 15.12 4.76 4.28
N GLU A 76 16.37 4.61 4.70
CA GLU A 76 17.27 3.51 4.30
C GLU A 76 16.83 2.15 4.86
N ALA A 77 16.42 2.04 6.12
CA ALA A 77 15.89 0.80 6.71
C ALA A 77 14.54 0.41 6.11
N LEU A 78 13.70 1.40 5.73
CA LEU A 78 12.48 1.17 4.96
C LEU A 78 12.79 0.72 3.54
N GLN A 79 13.85 1.22 2.90
CA GLN A 79 14.31 0.76 1.59
C GLN A 79 14.89 -0.66 1.65
N LEU A 80 15.65 -0.98 2.70
CA LEU A 80 16.16 -2.33 2.96
C LEU A 80 15.02 -3.28 3.32
N HIS A 81 14.08 -2.85 4.17
CA HIS A 81 12.88 -3.61 4.50
C HIS A 81 11.95 -3.76 3.30
N LYS A 82 11.87 -2.78 2.40
CA LYS A 82 11.16 -2.86 1.11
C LYS A 82 11.82 -3.90 0.23
N THR A 83 13.14 -3.87 0.09
CA THR A 83 13.91 -4.82 -0.72
C THR A 83 13.82 -6.25 -0.17
N ILE A 84 13.94 -6.41 1.16
CA ILE A 84 13.87 -7.70 1.84
C ILE A 84 12.42 -8.20 1.88
N SER A 85 11.44 -7.37 2.23
CA SER A 85 10.03 -7.75 2.26
C SER A 85 9.51 -8.04 0.87
N GLN A 86 9.86 -7.30 -0.18
CA GLN A 86 9.53 -7.64 -1.58
C GLN A 86 9.97 -9.05 -1.97
N ARG A 87 11.08 -9.52 -1.39
CA ARG A 87 11.67 -10.82 -1.68
C ARG A 87 11.19 -11.91 -0.72
N VAL A 88 10.97 -11.60 0.54
CA VAL A 88 10.30 -12.47 1.52
C VAL A 88 8.83 -12.66 1.17
N HIS A 89 8.20 -11.69 0.51
CA HIS A 89 6.86 -11.80 -0.07
C HIS A 89 6.79 -12.86 -1.19
N LEU A 90 7.94 -13.26 -1.77
CA LEU A 90 8.06 -14.38 -2.70
C LEU A 90 8.21 -15.75 -1.99
N LEU A 91 8.36 -15.79 -0.66
CA LEU A 91 8.67 -17.00 0.14
C LEU A 91 7.43 -17.78 0.63
N TYR A 92 6.43 -17.99 -0.21
CA TYR A 92 5.34 -18.91 0.15
C TYR A 92 5.26 -20.11 -0.79
N ARG A 93 6.35 -20.87 -0.91
CA ARG A 93 6.34 -22.28 -1.36
C ARG A 93 7.33 -23.10 -0.52
N ASP A 94 6.94 -24.30 -0.12
CA ASP A 94 7.82 -25.25 0.57
C ASP A 94 8.75 -25.99 -0.40
N GLU A 95 9.56 -26.90 0.14
CA GLU A 95 10.59 -27.67 -0.57
C GLU A 95 10.02 -28.66 -1.61
N GLU A 96 8.71 -28.94 -1.58
CA GLU A 96 7.99 -29.72 -2.59
C GLU A 96 7.25 -28.85 -3.62
N GLY A 97 7.32 -27.51 -3.49
CA GLY A 97 6.69 -26.56 -4.40
C GLY A 97 5.26 -26.18 -4.04
N GLN A 98 4.78 -26.53 -2.85
CA GLN A 98 3.41 -26.29 -2.39
C GLN A 98 3.30 -24.97 -1.62
N GLN A 99 2.28 -24.15 -1.94
CA GLN A 99 2.10 -22.83 -1.33
C GLN A 99 1.60 -22.91 0.13
N LEU A 100 2.39 -22.42 1.09
CA LEU A 100 2.07 -22.46 2.52
C LEU A 100 1.11 -21.35 2.99
N LEU A 101 1.00 -20.25 2.24
CA LEU A 101 -0.05 -19.23 2.36
C LEU A 101 -0.36 -18.71 0.94
N LYS A 102 -1.60 -18.84 0.50
CA LYS A 102 -2.09 -18.20 -0.72
C LYS A 102 -2.31 -16.71 -0.43
N PHE A 103 -1.26 -15.91 -0.56
CA PHE A 103 -1.50 -14.55 -1.05
C PHE A 103 -1.82 -14.71 -2.52
N ALA A 104 -2.90 -14.09 -2.99
CA ALA A 104 -3.13 -13.97 -4.42
C ALA A 104 -1.79 -13.50 -5.02
N GLU A 105 -1.28 -14.19 -6.06
CA GLU A 105 -0.32 -13.55 -6.97
C GLU A 105 -0.81 -12.11 -7.08
N VAL A 106 -0.04 -11.10 -6.67
CA VAL A 106 -0.44 -9.72 -6.94
C VAL A 106 -0.38 -9.68 -8.45
N PRO A 107 -1.52 -9.88 -9.17
CA PRO A 107 -1.47 -9.94 -10.60
C PRO A 107 -0.98 -8.56 -10.96
N HIS A 108 0.10 -8.51 -11.73
CA HIS A 108 0.73 -7.29 -12.23
C HIS A 108 -0.22 -6.12 -12.09
N PRO A 109 -0.03 -5.24 -11.08
CA PRO A 109 -0.98 -4.18 -10.81
C PRO A 109 -1.15 -3.44 -12.12
N THR A 110 -2.30 -3.63 -12.74
CA THR A 110 -2.49 -3.18 -14.11
C THR A 110 -2.73 -1.69 -13.95
N THR A 111 -1.74 -0.89 -14.30
CA THR A 111 -1.89 0.56 -14.26
C THR A 111 -3.09 0.97 -15.11
N PHE A 112 -3.64 2.15 -14.84
CA PHE A 112 -4.73 2.71 -15.64
C PHE A 112 -4.44 2.60 -17.16
N ASP A 113 -3.24 3.01 -17.57
CA ASP A 113 -2.83 2.99 -18.99
C ASP A 113 -2.70 1.55 -19.52
N GLU A 114 -2.01 0.65 -18.81
CA GLU A 114 -1.84 -0.74 -19.24
C GLU A 114 -3.18 -1.47 -19.42
N LYS A 115 -4.15 -1.20 -18.53
CA LYS A 115 -5.48 -1.81 -18.60
C LYS A 115 -6.16 -1.38 -19.89
N TYR A 116 -6.24 -0.08 -20.11
CA TYR A 116 -7.01 0.45 -21.24
C TYR A 116 -6.29 0.25 -22.57
N ASP A 117 -4.95 0.21 -22.59
CA ASP A 117 -4.20 -0.20 -23.77
C ASP A 117 -4.45 -1.66 -24.15
N TRP A 118 -4.58 -2.55 -23.18
CA TRP A 118 -4.98 -3.93 -23.43
C TRP A 118 -6.43 -4.02 -23.91
N GLU A 119 -7.35 -3.31 -23.25
CA GLU A 119 -8.79 -3.33 -23.55
C GLU A 119 -9.08 -2.79 -24.96
N LYS A 120 -8.46 -1.68 -25.35
CA LYS A 120 -8.55 -1.10 -26.71
C LYS A 120 -8.19 -2.11 -27.81
N ARG A 121 -7.23 -3.02 -27.58
CA ARG A 121 -6.81 -4.02 -28.58
C ARG A 121 -7.86 -5.11 -28.83
N GLN A 122 -8.82 -5.26 -27.92
CA GLN A 122 -9.90 -6.26 -28.01
C GLN A 122 -11.20 -5.68 -28.55
N LEU A 123 -11.30 -4.36 -28.66
CA LEU A 123 -12.51 -3.64 -29.05
C LEU A 123 -12.58 -3.40 -30.56
N SER A 124 -13.79 -3.13 -31.05
CA SER A 124 -13.98 -2.59 -32.40
C SER A 124 -13.36 -1.19 -32.52
N GLU A 125 -13.11 -0.72 -33.74
CA GLU A 125 -12.58 0.64 -33.96
C GLU A 125 -13.52 1.72 -33.40
N GLU A 126 -14.83 1.52 -33.51
CA GLU A 126 -15.85 2.42 -32.96
C GLU A 126 -15.82 2.44 -31.43
N ASP A 127 -15.81 1.26 -30.80
CA ASP A 127 -15.76 1.11 -29.34
C ASP A 127 -14.44 1.62 -28.75
N ALA A 128 -13.31 1.37 -29.42
CA ALA A 128 -12.00 1.88 -29.01
C ALA A 128 -11.96 3.42 -29.09
N LYS A 129 -12.62 4.02 -30.09
CA LYS A 129 -12.77 5.48 -30.18
C LYS A 129 -13.66 6.03 -29.06
N ALA A 130 -14.77 5.37 -28.77
CA ALA A 130 -15.65 5.72 -27.65
C ALA A 130 -14.90 5.64 -26.31
N LEU A 131 -14.17 4.54 -26.08
CA LEU A 131 -13.31 4.37 -24.91
C LEU A 131 -12.28 5.50 -24.80
N ASN A 132 -11.56 5.84 -25.87
CA ASN A 132 -10.60 6.96 -25.84
C ASN A 132 -11.26 8.28 -25.40
N GLY A 133 -12.42 8.62 -25.97
CA GLY A 133 -13.14 9.84 -25.55
C GLY A 133 -13.61 9.78 -24.10
N ALA A 134 -14.01 8.60 -23.59
CA ALA A 134 -14.38 8.43 -22.20
C ALA A 134 -13.18 8.65 -21.26
N LEU A 135 -12.00 8.14 -21.63
CA LEU A 135 -10.76 8.33 -20.88
C LEU A 135 -10.28 9.80 -20.92
N GLU A 136 -10.45 10.50 -22.03
CA GLU A 136 -10.18 11.95 -22.14
C GLU A 136 -11.06 12.77 -21.19
N LEU A 137 -12.33 12.40 -21.04
CA LEU A 137 -13.24 13.05 -20.08
C LEU A 137 -12.81 12.79 -18.63
N ILE A 138 -12.39 11.56 -18.29
CA ILE A 138 -11.83 11.23 -16.96
C ILE A 138 -10.56 12.03 -16.69
N HIS A 139 -9.66 12.13 -17.67
CA HIS A 139 -8.44 12.92 -17.55
C HIS A 139 -8.74 14.41 -17.34
N SER A 140 -9.70 14.95 -18.10
CA SER A 140 -10.16 16.34 -17.96
C SER A 140 -10.73 16.63 -16.57
N ALA A 141 -11.50 15.68 -16.02
CA ALA A 141 -12.01 15.78 -14.65
C ALA A 141 -10.87 15.82 -13.62
N SER A 142 -9.85 14.97 -13.78
CA SER A 142 -8.67 14.95 -12.91
C SER A 142 -7.91 16.27 -12.95
N GLN A 143 -7.63 16.80 -14.14
CA GLN A 143 -6.99 18.10 -14.31
C GLN A 143 -7.80 19.22 -13.63
N LEU A 144 -9.12 19.21 -13.80
CA LEU A 144 -10.02 20.19 -13.21
C LEU A 144 -9.97 20.18 -11.68
N LEU A 145 -9.97 19.00 -11.07
CA LEU A 145 -9.87 18.85 -9.60
C LEU A 145 -8.56 19.42 -9.05
N THR A 146 -7.49 19.42 -9.85
CA THR A 146 -6.18 19.99 -9.50
C THR A 146 -5.99 21.45 -9.90
N SER A 147 -6.90 22.05 -10.68
CA SER A 147 -6.75 23.44 -11.13
C SER A 147 -6.82 24.42 -9.96
N GLU A 148 -6.30 25.63 -10.09
CA GLU A 148 -6.44 26.68 -9.06
C GLU A 148 -7.59 27.66 -9.38
N ASP A 149 -8.17 27.57 -10.58
CA ASP A 149 -9.04 28.60 -11.16
C ASP A 149 -10.47 28.59 -10.65
N LEU A 150 -10.89 27.52 -9.97
CA LEU A 150 -12.25 27.31 -9.48
C LEU A 150 -12.26 26.95 -7.99
N ASP A 151 -13.37 27.22 -7.31
CA ASP A 151 -13.56 26.70 -5.96
C ASP A 151 -13.81 25.19 -5.96
N MET A 152 -13.65 24.55 -4.80
CA MET A 152 -13.76 23.10 -4.67
C MET A 152 -15.16 22.55 -4.98
N THR A 153 -16.20 23.34 -4.72
CA THR A 153 -17.60 22.96 -4.98
C THR A 153 -17.83 22.91 -6.48
N ASP A 154 -17.42 23.94 -7.21
CA ASP A 154 -17.56 23.99 -8.66
C ASP A 154 -16.70 22.93 -9.37
N LYS A 155 -15.47 22.71 -8.90
CA LYS A 155 -14.61 21.62 -9.40
C LYS A 155 -15.27 20.27 -9.25
N THR A 156 -15.78 19.97 -8.05
CA THR A 156 -16.41 18.68 -7.76
C THR A 156 -17.67 18.49 -8.60
N ARG A 157 -18.50 19.54 -8.72
CA ARG A 157 -19.71 19.52 -9.54
C ARG A 157 -19.41 19.24 -11.01
N LEU A 158 -18.42 19.93 -11.58
CA LEU A 158 -18.03 19.74 -12.98
C LEU A 158 -17.35 18.39 -13.21
N ALA A 159 -16.44 17.96 -12.32
CA ALA A 159 -15.79 16.66 -12.43
C ALA A 159 -16.80 15.50 -12.48
N LYS A 160 -17.85 15.54 -11.65
CA LYS A 160 -18.97 14.58 -11.75
C LYS A 160 -19.67 14.61 -13.10
N ALA A 161 -19.88 15.79 -13.69
CA ALA A 161 -20.49 15.89 -15.02
C ALA A 161 -19.61 15.22 -16.08
N TYR A 162 -18.28 15.41 -16.01
CA TYR A 162 -17.34 14.69 -16.87
C TYR A 162 -17.41 13.17 -16.69
N TYR A 163 -17.51 12.66 -15.45
CA TYR A 163 -17.66 11.23 -15.21
C TYR A 163 -18.98 10.68 -15.75
N VAL A 164 -20.09 11.42 -15.62
CA VAL A 164 -21.39 11.03 -16.18
C VAL A 164 -21.34 10.99 -17.72
N GLU A 165 -20.75 11.99 -18.37
CA GLU A 165 -20.60 11.97 -19.82
C GLU A 165 -19.62 10.89 -20.29
N SER A 166 -18.57 10.61 -19.52
CA SER A 166 -17.65 9.50 -19.76
C SER A 166 -18.38 8.16 -19.78
N ILE A 167 -19.20 7.88 -18.75
CA ILE A 167 -20.00 6.65 -18.64
C ILE A 167 -20.95 6.49 -19.83
N LYS A 168 -21.59 7.58 -20.28
CA LYS A 168 -22.50 7.55 -21.45
C LYS A 168 -21.77 7.20 -22.73
N LEU A 169 -20.51 7.63 -22.86
CA LEU A 169 -19.72 7.39 -24.06
C LEU A 169 -19.14 5.98 -24.07
N PHE A 170 -18.53 5.55 -22.96
CA PHE A 170 -18.06 4.19 -22.77
C PHE A 170 -17.96 3.87 -21.28
N GLU A 171 -18.60 2.77 -20.86
CA GLU A 171 -18.65 2.40 -19.45
C GLU A 171 -17.29 1.92 -18.94
N THR A 172 -16.78 2.55 -17.89
CA THR A 172 -15.51 2.20 -17.26
C THR A 172 -15.66 2.11 -15.74
N ALA A 173 -14.92 1.18 -15.12
CA ALA A 173 -14.94 1.05 -13.67
C ALA A 173 -14.41 2.31 -12.96
N ASP A 174 -13.46 3.02 -13.57
CA ASP A 174 -12.90 4.29 -13.07
C ASP A 174 -13.94 5.38 -12.99
N ALA A 175 -14.70 5.61 -14.06
CA ALA A 175 -15.69 6.68 -14.06
C ALA A 175 -16.77 6.44 -13.00
N HIS A 176 -17.21 5.19 -12.82
CA HIS A 176 -18.11 4.82 -11.73
C HIS A 176 -17.46 5.00 -10.35
N ALA A 177 -16.22 4.55 -10.15
CA ALA A 177 -15.53 4.71 -8.87
C ALA A 177 -15.34 6.18 -8.49
N TYR A 178 -14.88 7.01 -9.43
CA TYR A 178 -14.67 8.44 -9.18
C TYR A 178 -15.99 9.18 -8.96
N LEU A 179 -17.03 8.88 -9.75
CA LEU A 179 -18.36 9.43 -9.51
C LEU A 179 -18.89 9.05 -8.13
N GLY A 180 -18.76 7.77 -7.75
CA GLY A 180 -19.17 7.25 -6.45
C GLY A 180 -18.46 7.95 -5.29
N TRP A 181 -17.14 8.13 -5.38
CA TRP A 181 -16.36 8.85 -4.38
C TRP A 181 -16.85 10.29 -4.19
N HIS A 182 -17.12 11.02 -5.27
CA HIS A 182 -17.60 12.40 -5.16
C HIS A 182 -19.05 12.51 -4.67
N LEU A 183 -19.90 11.53 -4.99
CA LEU A 183 -21.26 11.45 -4.42
C LEU A 183 -21.20 11.20 -2.91
N TYR A 184 -20.30 10.32 -2.46
CA TYR A 184 -20.06 10.07 -1.05
C TYR A 184 -19.61 11.33 -0.30
N LEU A 185 -18.67 12.10 -0.86
CA LEU A 185 -18.22 13.37 -0.28
C LEU A 185 -19.33 14.42 -0.14
N GLU A 186 -20.38 14.34 -0.97
CA GLU A 186 -21.57 15.19 -0.88
C GLU A 186 -22.66 14.65 0.06
N GLY A 187 -22.46 13.46 0.63
CA GLY A 187 -23.43 12.79 1.49
C GLY A 187 -24.52 12.01 0.75
N ASP A 188 -24.43 11.88 -0.58
CA ASP A 188 -25.33 11.05 -1.38
C ASP A 188 -24.88 9.58 -1.34
N VAL A 189 -24.93 9.00 -0.14
CA VAL A 189 -24.36 7.67 0.18
C VAL A 189 -25.03 6.57 -0.64
N GLU A 190 -26.35 6.63 -0.84
CA GLU A 190 -27.09 5.61 -1.58
C GLU A 190 -26.60 5.49 -3.03
N ARG A 191 -26.44 6.64 -3.71
CA ARG A 191 -25.92 6.64 -5.08
C ARG A 191 -24.44 6.29 -5.10
N ALA A 192 -23.65 6.74 -4.13
CA ALA A 192 -22.25 6.35 -4.02
C ALA A 192 -22.06 4.82 -3.94
N VAL A 193 -22.89 4.13 -3.13
CA VAL A 193 -22.89 2.67 -3.05
C VAL A 193 -23.24 2.04 -4.40
N SER A 194 -24.26 2.55 -5.08
CA SER A 194 -24.67 2.06 -6.41
C SER A 194 -23.54 2.18 -7.43
N GLU A 195 -22.86 3.32 -7.48
CA GLU A 195 -21.73 3.55 -8.38
C GLU A 195 -20.54 2.65 -8.05
N CYS A 196 -20.19 2.47 -6.78
CA CYS A 196 -19.12 1.56 -6.38
C CYS A 196 -19.45 0.10 -6.75
N GLN A 197 -20.70 -0.33 -6.55
CA GLN A 197 -21.14 -1.66 -6.96
C GLN A 197 -21.07 -1.84 -8.47
N ARG A 198 -21.41 -0.80 -9.25
CA ARG A 198 -21.29 -0.84 -10.70
C ARG A 198 -19.82 -0.91 -11.14
N ALA A 199 -18.94 -0.15 -10.51
CA ALA A 199 -17.50 -0.22 -10.77
C ALA A 199 -16.94 -1.64 -10.55
N ILE A 200 -17.37 -2.34 -9.49
CA ILE A 200 -16.98 -3.73 -9.20
C ILE A 200 -17.54 -4.70 -10.25
N GLN A 201 -18.76 -4.47 -10.75
CA GLN A 201 -19.34 -5.30 -11.81
C GLN A 201 -18.60 -5.15 -13.13
N VAL A 202 -18.18 -3.93 -13.46
CA VAL A 202 -17.41 -3.62 -14.68
C VAL A 202 -15.98 -4.17 -14.57
N ASP A 203 -15.34 -4.03 -13.41
CA ASP A 203 -14.02 -4.58 -13.15
C ASP A 203 -13.90 -5.09 -11.70
N SER A 204 -14.07 -6.40 -11.54
CA SER A 204 -13.95 -7.05 -10.22
C SER A 204 -12.53 -7.06 -9.67
N SER A 205 -11.53 -6.72 -10.48
CA SER A 205 -10.13 -6.63 -10.08
C SER A 205 -9.74 -5.24 -9.56
N PHE A 206 -10.63 -4.25 -9.69
CA PHE A 206 -10.37 -2.88 -9.29
C PHE A 206 -10.60 -2.67 -7.79
N GLY A 207 -9.55 -2.28 -7.07
CA GLY A 207 -9.53 -2.17 -5.61
C GLY A 207 -10.22 -0.94 -5.04
N ASN A 208 -10.25 0.17 -5.77
CA ASN A 208 -10.73 1.46 -5.26
C ASN A 208 -12.18 1.39 -4.78
N PRO A 209 -13.14 0.82 -5.54
CA PRO A 209 -14.53 0.72 -5.09
C PRO A 209 -14.72 -0.11 -3.81
N PHE A 210 -13.87 -1.13 -3.58
CA PHE A 210 -13.92 -1.89 -2.32
C PHE A 210 -13.45 -1.04 -1.14
N ASN A 211 -12.44 -0.18 -1.33
CA ASN A 211 -12.01 0.77 -0.31
C ASN A 211 -13.13 1.76 0.01
N ASP A 212 -13.78 2.30 -1.01
CA ASP A 212 -14.81 3.34 -0.85
C ASP A 212 -16.06 2.77 -0.18
N LEU A 213 -16.50 1.58 -0.57
CA LEU A 213 -17.55 0.84 0.15
C LEU A 213 -17.15 0.53 1.60
N GLY A 214 -15.87 0.21 1.84
CA GLY A 214 -15.35 -0.03 3.19
C GLY A 214 -15.51 1.20 4.08
N LEU A 215 -15.18 2.39 3.57
CA LEU A 215 -15.38 3.66 4.29
C LEU A 215 -16.85 3.89 4.62
N ILE A 216 -17.74 3.69 3.63
CA ILE A 216 -19.20 3.80 3.84
C ILE A 216 -19.67 2.83 4.94
N ARG A 217 -19.17 1.59 4.96
CA ARG A 217 -19.52 0.62 6.02
C ARG A 217 -19.00 1.01 7.39
N VAL A 218 -17.85 1.67 7.49
CA VAL A 218 -17.37 2.25 8.76
C VAL A 218 -18.34 3.30 9.28
N GLU A 219 -18.81 4.21 8.42
CA GLU A 219 -19.76 5.26 8.80
C GLU A 219 -21.12 4.69 9.25
N GLU A 220 -21.55 3.60 8.63
CA GLU A 220 -22.74 2.85 9.06
C GLU A 220 -22.54 2.04 10.35
N GLY A 221 -21.32 2.03 10.92
CA GLY A 221 -20.97 1.27 12.11
C GLY A 221 -20.73 -0.23 11.87
N LYS A 222 -20.73 -0.68 10.61
CA LYS A 222 -20.56 -2.08 10.19
C LYS A 222 -19.08 -2.42 9.99
N LYS A 223 -18.31 -2.39 11.08
CA LYS A 223 -16.85 -2.52 11.04
C LYS A 223 -16.35 -3.87 10.51
N ASP A 224 -17.07 -4.96 10.78
CA ASP A 224 -16.70 -6.28 10.27
C ASP A 224 -16.79 -6.35 8.75
N GLU A 225 -17.88 -5.81 8.17
CA GLU A 225 -18.04 -5.69 6.72
C GLU A 225 -16.96 -4.78 6.11
N ALA A 226 -16.65 -3.66 6.78
CA ALA A 226 -15.59 -2.76 6.35
C ALA A 226 -14.22 -3.45 6.31
N LEU A 227 -13.91 -4.30 7.30
CA LEU A 227 -12.65 -5.04 7.36
C LEU A 227 -12.51 -6.00 6.16
N GLU A 228 -13.58 -6.72 5.81
CA GLU A 228 -13.59 -7.57 4.62
C GLU A 228 -13.39 -6.76 3.33
N LEU A 229 -14.04 -5.61 3.23
CA LEU A 229 -13.96 -4.73 2.06
C LEU A 229 -12.56 -4.12 1.91
N PHE A 230 -11.96 -3.62 2.99
CA PHE A 230 -10.59 -3.12 2.94
C PHE A 230 -9.58 -4.24 2.65
N GLN A 231 -9.81 -5.46 3.14
CA GLN A 231 -8.98 -6.60 2.80
C GLN A 231 -9.07 -6.93 1.31
N LYS A 232 -10.27 -6.91 0.72
CA LYS A 232 -10.48 -7.07 -0.73
C LYS A 232 -9.76 -5.98 -1.50
N ALA A 233 -9.89 -4.71 -1.11
CA ALA A 233 -9.17 -3.60 -1.70
C ALA A 233 -7.66 -3.83 -1.64
N LYS A 234 -7.12 -4.15 -0.45
CA LYS A 234 -5.70 -4.40 -0.20
C LYS A 234 -5.14 -5.55 -1.05
N THR A 235 -5.94 -6.53 -1.44
CA THR A 235 -5.50 -7.67 -2.28
C THR A 235 -5.92 -7.56 -3.73
N ALA A 236 -6.70 -6.54 -4.09
CA ALA A 236 -7.19 -6.36 -5.45
C ALA A 236 -6.02 -6.23 -6.44
N PRO A 237 -6.08 -6.89 -7.60
CA PRO A 237 -5.02 -6.85 -8.58
C PRO A 237 -4.69 -5.44 -9.05
N ARG A 238 -5.70 -4.74 -9.54
CA ARG A 238 -5.61 -3.37 -9.98
C ARG A 238 -5.99 -2.48 -8.80
N ASN A 239 -5.03 -1.73 -8.27
CA ASN A 239 -5.29 -0.85 -7.14
C ASN A 239 -4.31 0.33 -7.11
N ASP A 240 -4.82 1.51 -7.43
CA ASP A 240 -4.04 2.75 -7.49
C ASP A 240 -3.88 3.40 -6.10
N VAL A 241 -4.72 2.99 -5.14
CA VAL A 241 -4.90 3.61 -3.81
C VAL A 241 -4.67 2.61 -2.68
N ARG A 242 -3.87 1.56 -2.90
CA ARG A 242 -3.69 0.43 -1.95
C ARG A 242 -3.28 0.87 -0.56
N HIS A 243 -2.48 1.92 -0.47
CA HIS A 243 -2.06 2.49 0.81
C HIS A 243 -3.23 2.99 1.66
N TYR A 244 -4.31 3.50 1.08
CA TYR A 244 -5.51 3.92 1.81
C TYR A 244 -6.24 2.74 2.45
N ALA A 245 -6.39 1.63 1.73
CA ALA A 245 -6.97 0.41 2.29
C ALA A 245 -6.16 -0.10 3.49
N CYS A 246 -4.82 -0.10 3.40
CA CYS A 246 -3.95 -0.43 4.52
C CYS A 246 -4.11 0.57 5.69
N GLN A 247 -4.23 1.88 5.42
CA GLN A 247 -4.45 2.89 6.48
C GLN A 247 -5.77 2.62 7.22
N ASN A 248 -6.83 2.31 6.48
CA ASN A 248 -8.14 2.05 7.05
C ASN A 248 -8.14 0.76 7.89
N LEU A 249 -7.49 -0.31 7.42
CA LEU A 249 -7.27 -1.52 8.23
C LEU A 249 -6.46 -1.22 9.50
N ALA A 250 -5.41 -0.40 9.39
CA ALA A 250 -4.61 -0.01 10.54
C ALA A 250 -5.45 0.71 11.60
N ALA A 251 -6.30 1.64 11.17
CA ALA A 251 -7.22 2.36 12.04
C ALA A 251 -8.20 1.43 12.75
N LEU A 252 -8.87 0.53 12.01
CA LEU A 252 -9.78 -0.46 12.62
C LEU A 252 -9.07 -1.40 13.60
N HIS A 253 -7.84 -1.83 13.29
CA HIS A 253 -7.05 -2.61 14.24
C HIS A 253 -6.69 -1.84 15.50
N LEU A 254 -6.40 -0.53 15.42
CA LEU A 254 -6.16 0.30 16.61
C LEU A 254 -7.40 0.44 17.48
N GLU A 255 -8.57 0.65 16.88
CA GLU A 255 -9.83 0.74 17.63
C GLU A 255 -10.13 -0.54 18.41
N GLU A 256 -9.77 -1.70 17.87
CA GLU A 256 -9.86 -3.00 18.54
C GLU A 256 -8.66 -3.32 19.45
N ASN A 257 -7.77 -2.35 19.69
CA ASN A 257 -6.56 -2.51 20.50
C ASN A 257 -5.60 -3.62 19.98
N ARG A 258 -5.69 -3.97 18.69
CA ARG A 258 -4.81 -4.90 17.98
C ARG A 258 -3.57 -4.18 17.48
N VAL A 259 -2.79 -3.63 18.41
CA VAL A 259 -1.66 -2.71 18.16
C VAL A 259 -0.61 -3.31 17.20
N LYS A 260 -0.34 -4.63 17.28
CA LYS A 260 0.61 -5.29 16.37
C LYS A 260 0.11 -5.36 14.93
N SER A 261 -1.17 -5.66 14.75
CA SER A 261 -1.81 -5.70 13.42
C SER A 261 -1.87 -4.30 12.81
N ALA A 262 -2.23 -3.30 13.62
CA ALA A 262 -2.19 -1.90 13.20
C ALA A 262 -0.79 -1.45 12.74
N LEU A 263 0.26 -1.82 13.48
CA LEU A 263 1.64 -1.52 13.09
C LEU A 263 1.99 -2.15 11.73
N HIS A 264 1.61 -3.40 11.51
CA HIS A 264 1.84 -4.07 10.23
C HIS A 264 1.17 -3.31 9.08
N GLU A 265 -0.10 -2.95 9.25
CA GLU A 265 -0.85 -2.23 8.22
C GLU A 265 -0.31 -0.83 7.94
N TYR A 266 0.15 -0.08 8.95
CA TYR A 266 0.81 1.21 8.71
C TYR A 266 2.16 1.09 8.00
N ILE A 267 2.88 -0.02 8.18
CA ILE A 267 4.11 -0.28 7.41
C ILE A 267 3.74 -0.58 5.95
N GLU A 268 2.71 -1.38 5.70
CA GLU A 268 2.18 -1.63 4.35
C GLU A 268 1.71 -0.33 3.69
N THR A 269 1.04 0.56 4.42
CA THR A 269 0.73 1.91 3.95
C THR A 269 1.98 2.62 3.42
N LEU A 270 3.04 2.74 4.23
CA LEU A 270 4.27 3.44 3.83
C LEU A 270 4.95 2.79 2.62
N TYR A 271 4.79 1.48 2.46
CA TYR A 271 5.32 0.73 1.33
C TYR A 271 4.63 1.12 0.00
N TRP A 272 3.30 1.30 0.04
CA TRP A 272 2.48 1.62 -1.14
C TRP A 272 2.27 3.13 -1.39
N MET A 273 2.55 3.99 -0.41
CA MET A 273 2.48 5.45 -0.57
C MET A 273 3.62 5.98 -1.45
N ARG A 274 3.33 7.04 -2.21
CA ARG A 274 4.39 7.77 -2.92
C ARG A 274 5.22 8.61 -1.95
N PRO A 275 6.52 8.82 -2.22
CA PRO A 275 7.41 9.57 -1.31
C PRO A 275 6.96 11.01 -0.99
N ASP A 276 6.27 11.64 -1.93
CA ASP A 276 5.84 13.04 -1.93
C ASP A 276 4.44 13.27 -1.33
N GLU A 277 3.72 12.21 -0.96
CA GLU A 277 2.40 12.36 -0.35
C GLU A 277 2.47 13.07 1.01
N ALA A 278 1.68 14.13 1.16
CA ALA A 278 1.70 15.02 2.33
C ALA A 278 1.51 14.28 3.68
N LYS A 279 0.69 13.23 3.69
CA LYS A 279 0.39 12.43 4.90
C LYS A 279 1.48 11.43 5.26
N ARG A 280 2.46 11.16 4.38
CA ARG A 280 3.50 10.13 4.58
C ARG A 280 4.29 10.37 5.87
N GLY A 281 4.64 11.63 6.15
CA GLY A 281 5.35 12.01 7.38
C GLY A 281 4.57 11.70 8.66
N MET A 282 3.25 11.90 8.65
CA MET A 282 2.36 11.60 9.77
C MET A 282 2.28 10.09 10.03
N ILE A 283 2.10 9.29 8.98
CA ILE A 283 2.10 7.82 9.09
C ILE A 283 3.44 7.32 9.63
N ARG A 284 4.57 7.88 9.15
CA ARG A 284 5.91 7.55 9.64
C ARG A 284 6.08 7.82 11.14
N ASN A 285 5.56 8.94 11.64
CA ASN A 285 5.55 9.23 13.07
C ASN A 285 4.65 8.23 13.83
N THR A 286 3.48 7.89 13.30
CA THR A 286 2.57 6.91 13.93
C THR A 286 3.21 5.52 14.07
N VAL A 287 3.90 5.04 13.03
CA VAL A 287 4.69 3.79 13.08
C VAL A 287 5.80 3.88 14.13
N THR A 288 6.43 5.05 14.27
CA THR A 288 7.43 5.31 15.32
C THR A 288 6.81 5.12 16.70
N ASP A 289 5.73 5.83 16.98
CA ASP A 289 5.13 5.90 18.31
C ASP A 289 4.57 4.53 18.75
N ILE A 290 3.91 3.81 17.83
CA ILE A 290 3.40 2.45 18.09
C ILE A 290 4.57 1.48 18.37
N GLY A 291 5.66 1.59 17.59
CA GLY A 291 6.87 0.82 17.83
C GLY A 291 7.42 1.02 19.24
N ASP A 292 7.51 2.28 19.67
CA ASP A 292 8.04 2.67 20.97
C ASP A 292 7.24 2.10 22.15
N VAL A 293 5.91 2.14 22.04
CA VAL A 293 4.97 1.58 23.03
C VAL A 293 5.16 0.07 23.14
N LEU A 294 5.19 -0.65 22.02
CA LEU A 294 5.37 -2.11 22.01
C LEU A 294 6.71 -2.55 22.60
N VAL A 295 7.77 -1.77 22.39
CA VAL A 295 9.08 -2.03 23.00
C VAL A 295 9.03 -1.82 24.52
N ALA A 296 8.45 -0.72 25.00
CA ALA A 296 8.33 -0.45 26.43
C ALA A 296 7.52 -1.52 27.18
N LEU A 297 6.45 -2.03 26.57
CA LEU A 297 5.64 -3.13 27.10
C LEU A 297 6.40 -4.46 27.16
N GLN A 298 7.39 -4.69 26.29
CA GLN A 298 8.24 -5.88 26.36
C GLN A 298 9.30 -5.75 27.46
N SER A 299 9.97 -4.61 27.56
CA SER A 299 11.04 -4.40 28.55
C SER A 299 10.55 -4.40 30.00
N SER A 300 9.30 -3.97 30.23
CA SER A 300 8.65 -4.05 31.55
C SER A 300 8.27 -5.48 31.96
N LYS A 301 8.06 -6.39 30.99
CA LYS A 301 7.80 -7.81 31.30
C LYS A 301 9.06 -8.57 31.69
N THR A 302 10.21 -8.20 31.15
CA THR A 302 11.51 -8.84 31.45
C THR A 302 12.16 -8.36 32.74
N THR A 303 11.63 -7.34 33.40
CA THR A 303 12.16 -6.82 34.68
C THR A 303 11.42 -7.36 35.92
N VAL A 304 10.42 -8.21 35.72
CA VAL A 304 9.55 -8.78 36.77
C VAL A 304 9.80 -10.29 36.97
N GLU A 305 10.79 -10.86 36.27
CA GLU A 305 11.32 -12.22 36.51
C GLU A 305 12.71 -12.14 37.16
#